data_AF-A6P1F7-F1
#
_entry.id   AF-A6P1F7-F1
#
_cell.length_a   1.000
_cell.length_b   1.000
_cell.length_c   1.000
_cell.angle_alpha   90.00
_cell.angle_beta   90.00
_cell.angle_gamma   90.00
#
_symmetry.space_group_name_H-M   'P 1'
#
loop_
_entity.id
_entity.type
_entity.pdbx_description
1 polymer ?
#
loop_
_entity_poly.entity_id
_entity_poly.type
_entity_poly.pdbx_seq_one_letter_code
_entity_poly.pdbx_strand_id
1 'polypeptide(L)'
;MPELQDMVDGTAVNANGEPIKKLGFIPAVELSFIRPKNQHLIAVSIEGEQASPSVAQAKKLRELDQANKLTGDVIDAILSEEKKEVGQVIISTEELNRYFGQEVTPRQMKEQIIALLDEWKEKQPPEKKAELEK
;
A
#
# COMPACT_ATOMS: atom_id res chain seq x y z
N MET A 1 -23.90 6.26 -3.56
CA MET A 1 -22.99 5.41 -2.78
C MET A 1 -22.22 4.56 -3.76
N PRO A 2 -20.88 4.57 -3.71
CA PRO A 2 -20.04 3.81 -4.61
C PRO A 2 -20.06 2.32 -4.27
N GLU A 3 -20.05 1.45 -5.30
CA GLU A 3 -19.89 0.00 -5.12
C GLU A 3 -18.43 -0.41 -5.24
N LEU A 4 -18.00 -1.45 -4.51
CA LEU A 4 -16.62 -1.94 -4.58
C LEU A 4 -16.25 -2.36 -6.01
N GLN A 5 -17.19 -2.91 -6.78
CA GLN A 5 -16.97 -3.33 -8.16
C GLN A 5 -16.56 -2.14 -9.05
N ASP A 6 -17.27 -1.02 -8.96
CA ASP A 6 -16.96 0.19 -9.73
C ASP A 6 -15.58 0.77 -9.37
N MET A 7 -15.13 0.57 -8.12
CA MET A 7 -13.81 1.01 -7.67
C MET A 7 -12.68 0.15 -8.25
N VAL A 8 -12.96 -1.12 -8.57
CA VAL A 8 -12.02 -2.03 -9.26
C VAL A 8 -11.92 -1.67 -10.73
N ASP A 9 -13.05 -1.41 -11.35
CA ASP A 9 -13.13 -1.08 -12.77
C ASP A 9 -12.62 0.35 -13.04
N GLY A 10 -12.54 1.18 -12.00
CA GLY A 10 -12.07 2.57 -12.06
C GLY A 10 -13.13 3.53 -12.59
N THR A 11 -14.40 3.13 -12.51
CA THR A 11 -15.58 3.89 -12.95
C THR A 11 -16.30 4.59 -11.79
N ALA A 12 -15.91 4.31 -10.54
CA ALA A 12 -16.52 4.89 -9.36
C ALA A 12 -16.28 6.42 -9.26
N VAL A 13 -17.38 7.15 -9.01
CA VAL A 13 -17.38 8.60 -8.77
C VAL A 13 -18.08 8.92 -7.45
N ASN A 14 -17.61 9.97 -6.76
CA ASN A 14 -18.21 10.44 -5.52
C ASN A 14 -19.48 11.27 -5.77
N ALA A 15 -20.13 11.73 -4.70
CA ALA A 15 -21.35 12.55 -4.80
C ALA A 15 -21.16 13.88 -5.57
N ASN A 16 -19.92 14.35 -5.73
CA ASN A 16 -19.55 15.57 -6.45
C ASN A 16 -19.15 15.30 -7.92
N GLY A 17 -19.17 14.04 -8.36
CA GLY A 17 -18.75 13.63 -9.71
C GLY A 17 -17.24 13.47 -9.88
N GLU A 18 -16.46 13.49 -8.79
CA GLU A 18 -15.01 13.30 -8.84
C GLU A 18 -14.66 11.79 -8.81
N PRO A 19 -13.63 11.36 -9.56
CA PRO A 19 -13.24 9.95 -9.60
C PRO A 19 -12.67 9.48 -8.26
N ILE A 20 -13.17 8.34 -7.77
CA ILE A 20 -12.70 7.69 -6.54
C ILE A 20 -11.45 6.86 -6.85
N LYS A 21 -10.50 6.79 -5.91
CA LYS A 21 -9.26 6.01 -6.07
C LYS A 21 -9.54 4.55 -6.45
N LYS A 22 -8.89 4.11 -7.52
CA LYS A 22 -8.97 2.74 -8.04
C LYS A 22 -8.43 1.74 -7.02
N LEU A 23 -9.18 0.67 -6.79
CA LEU A 23 -8.79 -0.43 -5.93
C LEU A 23 -7.82 -1.37 -6.67
N GLY A 24 -6.78 -1.81 -5.98
CA GLY A 24 -5.90 -2.85 -6.52
C GLY A 24 -6.66 -4.16 -6.71
N PHE A 25 -6.29 -4.95 -7.72
CA PHE A 25 -6.97 -6.22 -8.04
C PHE A 25 -6.93 -7.22 -6.88
N ILE A 26 -5.78 -7.39 -6.20
CA ILE A 26 -5.64 -8.36 -5.11
C ILE A 26 -6.48 -7.95 -3.88
N PRO A 27 -6.42 -6.70 -3.38
CA PRO A 27 -7.35 -6.23 -2.34
C PRO A 27 -8.81 -6.42 -2.73
N ALA A 28 -9.17 -6.14 -3.98
CA ALA A 28 -10.53 -6.30 -4.47
C ALA A 28 -11.03 -7.76 -4.40
N VAL A 29 -10.19 -8.70 -4.81
CA VAL A 29 -10.50 -10.13 -4.70
C VAL A 29 -10.75 -10.51 -3.23
N GLU A 30 -9.90 -10.06 -2.30
CA GLU A 30 -10.11 -10.35 -0.87
C GLU A 30 -11.42 -9.75 -0.33
N LEU A 31 -11.74 -8.51 -0.70
CA LEU A 31 -12.98 -7.85 -0.29
C LEU A 31 -14.23 -8.49 -0.93
N SER A 32 -14.13 -9.07 -2.12
CA SER A 32 -15.24 -9.77 -2.78
C SER A 32 -15.78 -10.96 -1.97
N PHE A 33 -14.96 -11.52 -1.07
CA PHE A 33 -15.36 -12.62 -0.18
C PHE A 33 -16.05 -12.17 1.12
N ILE A 34 -16.13 -10.87 1.37
CA ILE A 34 -16.83 -10.28 2.52
C ILE A 34 -18.34 -10.24 2.23
N ARG A 35 -19.18 -10.29 3.25
CA ARG A 35 -20.64 -10.17 3.07
C ARG A 35 -21.05 -8.82 2.47
N PRO A 36 -22.06 -8.77 1.58
CA PRO A 36 -22.44 -7.54 0.85
C PRO A 36 -22.69 -6.32 1.75
N LYS A 37 -23.30 -6.53 2.92
CA LYS A 37 -23.54 -5.46 3.90
C LYS A 37 -22.25 -4.77 4.33
N ASN A 38 -21.21 -5.55 4.61
CA ASN A 38 -19.93 -5.05 5.10
C ASN A 38 -19.05 -4.54 3.96
N GLN A 39 -19.16 -5.10 2.76
CA GLN A 39 -18.57 -4.51 1.55
C GLN A 39 -19.03 -3.07 1.34
N HIS A 40 -20.31 -2.79 1.58
CA HIS A 40 -20.86 -1.44 1.47
C HIS A 40 -20.27 -0.47 2.49
N LEU A 41 -20.11 -0.92 3.73
CA LEU A 41 -19.43 -0.13 4.77
C LEU A 41 -17.98 0.18 4.38
N ILE A 42 -17.25 -0.80 3.86
CA ILE A 42 -15.88 -0.62 3.38
C ILE A 42 -15.81 0.39 2.23
N ALA A 43 -16.74 0.34 1.28
CA ALA A 43 -16.78 1.31 0.18
C ALA A 43 -16.97 2.75 0.68
N VAL A 44 -17.88 2.95 1.64
CA VAL A 44 -18.11 4.25 2.28
C VAL A 44 -16.86 4.74 3.01
N SER A 45 -16.20 3.88 3.78
CA SER A 45 -14.98 4.26 4.49
C SER A 45 -13.82 4.60 3.54
N ILE A 46 -13.68 3.88 2.41
CA ILE A 46 -12.67 4.22 1.39
C ILE A 46 -12.94 5.59 0.76
N GLU A 47 -14.21 5.93 0.50
CA GLU A 47 -14.61 7.25 0.00
C GLU A 47 -14.32 8.35 1.04
N GLY A 48 -14.66 8.11 2.31
CA GLY A 48 -14.46 9.06 3.41
C GLY A 48 -12.98 9.34 3.70
N GLU A 49 -12.14 8.30 3.73
CA GLU A 49 -10.71 8.43 3.99
C GLU A 49 -9.87 8.72 2.75
N GLN A 50 -10.46 8.65 1.55
CA GLN A 50 -9.74 8.75 0.27
C GLN A 50 -8.54 7.78 0.19
N ALA A 51 -8.69 6.59 0.77
CA ALA A 51 -7.63 5.61 0.95
C ALA A 51 -8.10 4.19 0.64
N SER A 52 -7.54 3.59 -0.41
CA SER A 52 -7.77 2.18 -0.72
C SER A 52 -6.94 1.27 0.21
N PRO A 53 -7.51 0.16 0.72
CA PRO A 53 -6.80 -0.79 1.58
C PRO A 53 -5.65 -1.48 0.84
N SER A 54 -4.58 -1.77 1.57
CA SER A 54 -3.55 -2.72 1.15
C SER A 54 -4.09 -4.16 1.12
N VAL A 55 -3.32 -5.07 0.53
CA VAL A 55 -3.65 -6.52 0.53
C VAL A 55 -3.77 -7.07 1.95
N ALA A 56 -2.85 -6.68 2.83
CA ALA A 56 -2.86 -7.12 4.23
C ALA A 56 -4.10 -6.62 4.99
N GLN A 57 -4.49 -5.35 4.78
CA GLN A 57 -5.70 -4.78 5.34
C GLN A 57 -6.96 -5.47 4.79
N ALA A 58 -7.05 -5.70 3.48
CA ALA A 58 -8.18 -6.40 2.86
C ALA A 58 -8.34 -7.84 3.40
N LYS A 59 -7.23 -8.55 3.61
CA LYS A 59 -7.24 -9.88 4.22
C LYS A 59 -7.71 -9.84 5.69
N LYS A 60 -7.23 -8.88 6.48
CA LYS A 60 -7.66 -8.66 7.88
C LYS A 60 -9.17 -8.35 7.96
N LEU A 61 -9.68 -7.49 7.07
CA LEU A 61 -11.11 -7.18 6.95
C LEU A 61 -11.93 -8.44 6.68
N ARG A 62 -11.47 -9.29 5.76
CA ARG A 62 -12.12 -10.58 5.44
C ARG A 62 -12.13 -11.54 6.63
N GLU A 63 -11.01 -11.70 7.32
CA GLU A 63 -10.92 -12.57 8.50
C GLU A 63 -11.87 -12.12 9.62
N LEU A 64 -11.99 -10.80 9.85
CA LEU A 64 -12.91 -10.24 10.83
C LEU A 64 -14.37 -10.38 10.41
N ASP A 65 -14.68 -10.30 9.11
CA ASP A 65 -16.03 -10.56 8.61
C ASP A 65 -16.44 -12.02 8.86
N GLN A 66 -15.55 -12.96 8.54
CA GLN A 66 -15.75 -14.39 8.79
C GLN A 66 -15.94 -14.69 10.28
N ALA A 67 -15.24 -13.96 11.14
CA ALA A 67 -15.39 -14.06 12.59
C ALA A 67 -16.62 -13.33 13.14
N ASN A 68 -17.47 -12.70 12.31
CA ASN A 68 -18.59 -11.85 12.73
C ASN A 68 -18.19 -10.65 13.61
N LYS A 69 -16.94 -10.19 13.52
CA LYS A 69 -16.38 -9.09 14.31
C LYS A 69 -16.20 -7.80 13.51
N LEU A 70 -16.53 -7.81 12.22
CA LEU A 70 -16.41 -6.64 11.36
C LEU A 70 -17.57 -5.67 11.61
N THR A 71 -17.22 -4.44 12.00
CA THR A 71 -18.14 -3.31 12.25
C THR A 71 -17.58 -2.07 11.57
N GLY A 72 -18.40 -1.01 11.40
CA GLY A 72 -17.95 0.26 10.82
C GLY A 72 -16.70 0.83 11.51
N ASP A 73 -16.73 0.92 12.84
CA ASP A 73 -15.59 1.44 13.62
C ASP A 73 -14.30 0.64 13.41
N VAL A 74 -14.42 -0.69 13.26
CA VAL A 74 -13.27 -1.58 13.00
C VAL A 74 -12.76 -1.41 11.58
N ILE A 75 -13.65 -1.17 10.61
CA ILE A 75 -13.26 -0.88 9.22
C ILE A 75 -12.48 0.42 9.16
N ASP A 76 -13.01 1.50 9.76
CA ASP A 76 -12.36 2.81 9.79
C ASP A 76 -11.00 2.71 10.49
N ALA A 77 -10.92 2.03 11.63
CA ALA A 77 -9.64 1.82 12.32
C ALA A 77 -8.61 1.08 11.46
N ILE A 78 -9.02 0.09 10.65
CA ILE A 78 -8.12 -0.67 9.78
C ILE A 78 -7.68 0.14 8.55
N LEU A 79 -8.54 1.00 8.01
CA LEU A 79 -8.22 1.85 6.87
C LEU A 79 -7.35 3.04 7.27
N SER A 80 -7.62 3.60 8.46
CA SER A 80 -6.83 4.64 9.11
C SER A 80 -5.49 4.15 9.66
N GLU A 81 -5.29 2.84 9.84
CA GLU A 81 -3.97 2.27 10.16
C GLU A 81 -2.99 2.73 9.08
N GLU A 82 -1.99 3.53 9.49
CA GLU A 82 -0.94 4.04 8.61
C GLU A 82 -0.41 2.87 7.79
N LYS A 83 -0.46 3.00 6.46
CA LYS A 83 0.03 1.96 5.56
C LYS A 83 1.46 1.70 6.00
N LYS A 84 1.69 0.56 6.66
CA LYS A 84 3.05 0.06 6.84
C LYS A 84 3.63 0.10 5.44
N GLU A 85 4.53 1.05 5.19
CA GLU A 85 5.41 0.95 4.06
C GLU A 85 6.01 -0.44 4.23
N VAL A 86 5.61 -1.35 3.36
CA VAL A 86 6.33 -2.60 3.19
C VAL A 86 7.76 -2.08 3.02
N GLY A 87 8.70 -2.44 3.91
CA GLY A 87 10.05 -1.83 3.99
C GLY A 87 10.90 -2.01 2.72
N GLN A 88 10.26 -2.34 1.62
CA GLN A 88 10.72 -2.37 0.25
C GLN A 88 10.54 -0.99 -0.39
N VAL A 89 11.62 -0.22 -0.39
CA VAL A 89 11.78 0.90 -1.33
C VAL A 89 11.92 0.28 -2.74
N ILE A 90 10.96 0.55 -3.62
CA ILE A 90 11.03 0.13 -5.02
C ILE A 90 11.70 1.25 -5.81
N ILE A 91 12.91 0.98 -6.29
CA ILE A 91 13.62 1.86 -7.23
C ILE A 91 13.52 1.20 -8.61
N SER A 92 12.94 1.90 -9.58
CA SER A 92 12.77 1.37 -10.93
C SER A 92 14.09 1.36 -11.71
N THR A 93 14.22 0.47 -12.69
CA THR A 93 15.39 0.44 -13.59
C THR A 93 15.56 1.76 -14.34
N GLU A 94 14.46 2.46 -14.65
CA GLU A 94 14.53 3.77 -15.31
C GLU A 94 15.18 4.83 -14.42
N GLU A 95 14.85 4.86 -13.13
CA GLU A 95 15.49 5.74 -12.15
C GLU A 95 16.97 5.40 -11.98
N LEU A 96 17.33 4.11 -11.92
CA LEU A 96 18.72 3.66 -11.85
C LEU A 96 19.52 4.03 -13.11
N ASN A 97 18.92 3.90 -14.29
CA ASN A 97 19.56 4.23 -15.57
C ASN A 97 20.00 5.70 -15.66
N ARG A 98 19.37 6.62 -14.91
CA ARG A 98 19.78 8.03 -14.86
C ARG A 98 21.14 8.24 -14.16
N TYR A 99 21.51 7.34 -13.26
CA TYR A 99 22.77 7.40 -12.51
C TYR A 99 23.83 6.45 -13.05
N PHE A 100 23.43 5.27 -13.51
CA PHE A 100 24.34 4.22 -13.96
C PHE A 100 24.61 4.23 -15.48
N GLY A 101 23.71 4.83 -16.27
CA GLY A 101 23.71 4.67 -17.73
C GLY A 101 23.11 3.33 -18.18
N GLN A 102 22.72 3.23 -19.46
CA GLN A 102 22.03 2.06 -20.03
C GLN A 102 22.92 0.82 -20.20
N GLU A 103 24.24 0.94 -20.00
CA GLU A 103 25.21 -0.12 -20.26
C GLU A 103 25.47 -1.03 -19.04
N VAL A 104 24.91 -0.68 -17.88
CA VAL A 104 25.15 -1.41 -16.63
C VAL A 104 24.05 -2.45 -16.43
N THR A 105 24.45 -3.69 -16.15
CA THR A 105 23.48 -4.76 -15.88
C THR A 105 22.77 -4.55 -14.53
N PRO A 106 21.52 -5.00 -14.35
CA PRO A 106 20.81 -4.89 -13.08
C PRO A 106 21.58 -5.48 -11.88
N ARG A 107 22.41 -6.50 -12.13
CA ARG A 107 23.28 -7.11 -11.11
C ARG A 107 24.37 -6.15 -10.66
N GLN A 108 25.08 -5.53 -11.60
CA GLN A 108 26.12 -4.54 -11.30
C GLN A 108 25.54 -3.29 -10.64
N MET A 109 24.36 -2.84 -11.07
CA MET A 109 23.65 -1.75 -10.40
C MET A 109 23.39 -2.09 -8.93
N LYS A 110 22.88 -3.29 -8.66
CA LYS A 110 22.62 -3.74 -7.28
C LYS A 110 23.90 -3.78 -6.43
N GLU A 111 24.99 -4.34 -6.94
CA GLU A 111 26.27 -4.39 -6.22
C GLU A 111 26.80 -3.00 -5.89
N GLN A 112 26.73 -2.06 -6.85
CA GLN A 112 27.18 -0.70 -6.62
C GLN A 112 26.29 0.06 -5.64
N ILE A 113 24.96 -0.13 -5.67
CA ILE A 113 24.03 0.46 -4.69
C ILE A 113 24.37 -0.02 -3.28
N ILE A 114 24.62 -1.31 -3.09
CA ILE A 114 25.01 -1.85 -1.78
C ILE A 114 26.33 -1.25 -1.30
N ALA A 115 27.34 -1.17 -2.17
CA ALA A 115 28.63 -0.57 -1.82
C ALA A 115 28.51 0.91 -1.42
N LEU A 116 27.66 1.69 -2.11
CA LEU A 116 27.40 3.09 -1.78
C LEU A 116 26.69 3.23 -0.42
N LEU A 117 25.74 2.33 -0.13
CA LEU A 117 25.03 2.31 1.15
C LEU A 117 25.94 1.92 2.32
N ASP A 118 26.85 0.95 2.11
CA ASP A 118 27.85 0.56 3.10
C ASP A 118 28.81 1.73 3.41
N GLU A 119 29.34 2.39 2.38
CA GLU A 119 30.22 3.56 2.57
C GLU A 119 29.49 4.71 3.29
N TRP A 120 28.23 4.96 2.91
CA TRP A 120 27.40 5.96 3.58
C TRP A 120 27.17 5.61 5.05
N LYS A 121 26.94 4.32 5.37
CA LYS A 121 26.75 3.83 6.74
C LYS A 121 28.02 4.02 7.58
N GLU A 122 29.20 3.76 7.00
CA GLU A 122 30.47 3.95 7.69
C GLU A 122 30.76 5.42 8.03
N LYS A 123 30.36 6.35 7.15
CA LYS A 123 30.55 7.80 7.32
C LYS A 123 29.51 8.47 8.23
N GLN A 124 28.50 7.75 8.74
CA GLN A 124 27.50 8.31 9.66
C GLN A 124 28.15 8.76 10.99
N PRO A 125 27.74 9.91 11.56
CA PRO A 125 28.12 10.30 12.91
C PRO A 125 27.60 9.28 13.94
N PRO A 126 28.30 9.09 15.07
CA PRO A 126 28.02 8.02 16.04
C PRO A 126 26.61 8.07 16.63
N GLU A 127 25.98 9.25 16.72
CA GLU A 127 24.60 9.41 17.18
C GLU A 127 23.58 8.70 16.26
N LYS A 128 23.78 8.74 14.93
CA LYS A 128 22.90 8.08 13.96
C LYS A 128 23.15 6.57 13.82
N LYS A 129 24.38 6.11 14.11
CA LYS A 129 24.72 4.69 14.10
C LYS A 129 23.95 3.92 15.19
N ALA A 130 23.77 4.53 16.37
CA ALA A 130 23.03 3.93 17.48
C ALA A 130 21.51 3.83 17.29
N GLU A 131 20.92 4.64 16.40
CA GLU A 131 19.49 4.57 16.03
C GLU A 131 19.21 3.51 14.96
N LEU A 132 20.18 3.22 14.07
CA LEU A 132 20.05 2.22 13.00
C LEU A 132 20.23 0.77 13.49
N GLU A 133 20.78 0.56 14.69
CA GLU A 133 21.03 -0.77 15.28
C GLU A 133 20.00 -1.16 16.38
N LYS A 134 18.97 -0.34 16.61
CA LYS A 134 17.85 -0.62 17.53
C LYS A 134 16.61 -1.12 16.79
#